data_AF-A0A7G6YFD4-F1
#
_entry.id   AF-A0A7G6YFD4-F1
#
_cell.length_a   1.000
_cell.length_b   1.000
_cell.length_c   1.000
_cell.angle_alpha   90.00
_cell.angle_beta   90.00
_cell.angle_gamma   90.00
#
_symmetry.space_group_name_H-M   'P 1'
#
loop_
_entity.id
_entity.type
_entity.pdbx_description
1 polymer ?
#
loop_
_entity_poly.entity_id
_entity_poly.type
_entity_poly.pdbx_seq_one_letter_code
_entity_poly.pdbx_strand_id
1 'polypeptide(L)'
;MGDQQFYGRDRNTEWRRPLIVASIVVGSVLALGMVAVVVFAVVVAVGIFHPFASNAAEARIKPFDAALVEAGGTELCSNGDAGYGWDNAVPWSTAYYLVPESVAVSDDLRRTAADQGYTVTPMGPEDPEGPAPAESFGSGEGLRISIYRNADVPLYCSDVAHYGDPHHVEGNDAIVEVSVSLPSRLPD
;
A
#
# COMPACT_ATOMS: atom_id res chain seq x y z
N MET A 1 27.33 -58.29 -62.25
CA MET A 1 26.37 -57.24 -61.87
C MET A 1 26.64 -56.93 -60.42
N GLY A 2 27.25 -55.78 -60.13
CA GLY A 2 27.67 -55.40 -58.79
C GLY A 2 28.12 -53.96 -58.85
N ASP A 3 27.15 -53.05 -58.87
CA ASP A 3 27.40 -51.60 -58.87
C ASP A 3 28.01 -51.20 -57.52
N GLN A 4 29.32 -50.94 -57.52
CA GLN A 4 29.98 -50.28 -56.42
C GLN A 4 29.53 -48.81 -56.42
N GLN A 5 28.47 -48.52 -55.66
CA GLN A 5 28.10 -47.15 -55.32
C GLN A 5 29.24 -46.55 -54.49
N PHE A 6 30.03 -45.70 -55.14
CA PHE A 6 30.97 -44.79 -54.49
C PHE A 6 30.16 -43.87 -53.56
N TYR A 7 30.09 -44.26 -52.28
CA TYR A 7 29.56 -43.43 -51.21
C TYR A 7 30.54 -42.26 -51.02
N GLY A 8 30.35 -41.20 -51.80
CA GLY A 8 31.04 -39.93 -51.63
C GLY A 8 30.66 -39.34 -50.28
N ARG A 9 31.43 -39.69 -49.24
CA ARG A 9 31.30 -39.09 -47.91
C ARG A 9 31.59 -37.59 -48.06
N ASP A 10 30.52 -36.81 -48.08
CA ASP A 10 30.59 -35.36 -48.25
C ASP A 10 31.23 -34.76 -47.00
N ARG A 11 32.56 -34.58 -47.05
CA ARG A 11 33.41 -34.03 -45.99
C ARG A 11 32.95 -32.63 -45.53
N ASN A 12 32.08 -31.99 -46.30
CA ASN A 12 31.47 -30.72 -45.92
C ASN A 12 30.45 -30.85 -44.77
N THR A 13 29.91 -32.04 -44.51
CA THR A 13 28.91 -32.23 -43.43
C THR A 13 29.50 -32.45 -42.05
N GLU A 14 30.75 -32.94 -41.95
CA GLU A 14 31.39 -33.24 -40.65
C GLU A 14 31.81 -31.98 -39.89
N TRP A 15 32.24 -30.92 -40.58
CA TRP A 15 32.59 -29.63 -39.96
C TRP A 15 31.39 -28.75 -39.60
N ARG A 16 30.24 -28.96 -40.25
CA ARG A 16 29.04 -28.13 -40.04
C ARG A 16 28.32 -28.48 -38.74
N ARG A 17 28.32 -29.74 -38.33
CA ARG A 17 27.67 -30.20 -37.09
C ARG A 17 28.20 -29.53 -35.81
N PRO A 18 29.52 -29.49 -35.54
CA PRO A 18 30.02 -28.83 -34.34
C PRO A 18 29.78 -27.32 -34.36
N LEU A 19 29.80 -26.68 -35.54
CA LEU A 19 29.50 -25.25 -35.67
C LEU A 19 28.02 -24.93 -35.38
N ILE A 20 27.09 -25.78 -35.83
CA ILE A 20 25.66 -25.63 -35.54
C ILE A 20 25.40 -25.84 -34.05
N VAL A 21 26.02 -26.85 -33.43
CA VAL A 21 25.86 -27.08 -31.99
C VAL A 21 26.43 -25.91 -31.18
N ALA A 22 27.61 -25.41 -31.55
CA ALA A 22 28.20 -24.25 -30.90
C ALA A 22 27.33 -22.99 -31.02
N SER A 23 26.76 -22.72 -32.20
CA SER A 23 25.89 -21.55 -32.39
C SER A 23 24.59 -21.64 -31.59
N ILE A 24 24.00 -22.84 -31.48
CA ILE A 24 22.81 -23.07 -30.65
C ILE A 24 23.14 -22.81 -29.17
N VAL A 25 24.23 -23.38 -28.65
CA VAL A 25 24.61 -23.21 -27.24
C VAL A 25 24.88 -21.74 -26.93
N VAL A 26 25.66 -21.05 -27.76
CA VAL A 26 25.95 -19.61 -27.58
C VAL A 26 24.67 -18.79 -27.64
N GLY A 27 23.78 -19.07 -28.61
CA GLY A 27 22.49 -18.41 -28.73
C GLY A 27 21.60 -18.61 -27.50
N SER A 28 21.54 -19.82 -26.95
CA SER A 28 20.75 -20.14 -25.75
C SER A 28 21.27 -19.44 -24.50
N VAL A 29 22.60 -19.39 -24.30
CA VAL A 29 23.20 -18.70 -23.14
C VAL A 29 22.90 -17.19 -23.19
N LEU A 30 23.02 -16.57 -24.37
CA LEU A 30 22.70 -15.15 -24.55
C LEU A 30 21.22 -14.87 -24.32
N ALA A 31 20.33 -15.72 -24.85
CA ALA A 31 18.89 -15.59 -24.65
C ALA A 31 18.50 -15.69 -23.17
N LEU A 32 19.01 -16.71 -22.45
CA LEU A 32 18.74 -16.88 -21.02
C LEU A 32 19.31 -15.74 -20.18
N GLY A 33 20.52 -15.27 -20.51
CA GLY A 33 21.11 -14.09 -19.87
C GLY A 33 20.24 -12.84 -20.03
N MET A 34 19.70 -12.61 -21.24
CA MET A 34 18.79 -11.49 -21.48
C MET A 34 17.49 -11.61 -20.69
N VAL A 35 16.90 -12.82 -20.61
CA VAL A 35 15.69 -13.07 -19.81
C VAL A 35 15.95 -12.77 -18.33
N ALA A 36 17.08 -13.24 -17.78
CA ALA A 36 17.43 -12.98 -16.38
C ALA A 36 17.61 -11.48 -16.10
N VAL A 37 18.24 -10.74 -17.02
CA VAL A 37 18.39 -9.27 -16.90
C VAL A 37 17.03 -8.57 -16.93
N VAL A 38 16.11 -8.99 -17.82
CA VAL A 38 14.76 -8.41 -17.88
C VAL A 38 13.98 -8.71 -16.61
N VAL A 39 14.01 -9.95 -16.10
CA VAL A 39 13.35 -10.31 -14.84
C VAL A 39 13.92 -9.51 -13.68
N PHE A 40 15.25 -9.40 -13.58
CA PHE A 40 15.90 -8.61 -12.54
C PHE A 40 15.52 -7.13 -12.63
N ALA A 41 15.52 -6.55 -13.84
CA ALA A 41 15.10 -5.17 -14.07
C ALA A 41 13.64 -4.93 -13.67
N VAL A 42 12.73 -5.88 -13.95
CA VAL A 42 11.33 -5.82 -13.52
C VAL A 42 11.22 -5.93 -12.00
N VAL A 43 11.94 -6.86 -11.35
CA VAL A 43 11.93 -7.00 -9.88
C VAL A 43 12.49 -5.75 -9.21
N VAL A 44 13.55 -5.14 -9.75
CA VAL A 44 14.09 -3.88 -9.25
C VAL A 44 13.13 -2.72 -9.52
N ALA A 45 12.58 -2.63 -10.74
CA ALA A 45 11.62 -1.60 -11.10
C ALA A 45 10.37 -1.66 -10.20
N VAL A 46 9.84 -2.85 -9.97
CA VAL A 46 8.66 -3.06 -9.12
C VAL A 46 9.03 -2.91 -7.66
N GLY A 47 10.04 -3.63 -7.17
CA GLY A 47 10.36 -3.72 -5.74
C GLY A 47 11.09 -2.50 -5.16
N ILE A 48 11.98 -1.85 -5.91
CA ILE A 48 12.69 -0.65 -5.43
C ILE A 48 11.88 0.62 -5.66
N PHE A 49 11.11 0.73 -6.75
CA PHE A 49 10.32 1.95 -7.01
C PHE A 49 8.92 1.96 -6.41
N HIS A 50 8.36 0.82 -5.99
CA HIS A 50 7.10 0.76 -5.22
C HIS A 50 7.06 1.65 -3.97
N PRO A 51 8.08 1.66 -3.09
CA PRO A 51 8.06 2.52 -1.89
C PRO A 51 8.12 4.02 -2.23
N PHE A 52 8.37 4.40 -3.49
CA PHE A 52 8.30 5.78 -3.96
C PHE A 52 6.98 6.11 -4.67
N ALA A 53 6.08 5.14 -4.83
CA ALA A 53 4.77 5.41 -5.37
C ALA A 53 3.98 6.22 -4.33
N SER A 54 3.66 7.47 -4.66
CA SER A 54 2.95 8.38 -3.76
C SER A 54 1.62 7.76 -3.32
N ASN A 55 1.40 7.64 -2.01
CA ASN A 55 0.12 7.21 -1.48
C ASN A 55 -0.90 8.36 -1.60
N ALA A 56 -1.80 8.27 -2.59
CA ALA A 56 -2.81 9.29 -2.80
C ALA A 56 -3.79 9.41 -1.62
N ALA A 57 -4.01 8.35 -0.83
CA ALA A 57 -4.82 8.41 0.38
C ALA A 57 -4.11 9.23 1.48
N GLU A 58 -2.79 9.11 1.58
CA GLU A 58 -1.97 9.93 2.50
C GLU A 58 -2.04 11.42 2.12
N ALA A 59 -1.99 11.74 0.82
CA ALA A 59 -2.18 13.12 0.39
C ALA A 59 -3.56 13.70 0.78
N ARG A 60 -4.59 12.84 0.84
CA ARG A 60 -5.96 13.21 1.26
C ARG A 60 -6.12 13.31 2.78
N ILE A 61 -5.25 12.69 3.57
CA ILE A 61 -5.27 12.83 5.02
C ILE A 61 -4.67 14.17 5.48
N LYS A 62 -3.78 14.78 4.69
CA LYS A 62 -3.02 15.99 5.08
C LYS A 62 -3.86 17.21 5.53
N PRO A 63 -5.03 17.50 4.97
CA PRO A 63 -5.89 18.56 5.52
C PRO A 63 -6.37 18.27 6.95
N PHE A 64 -6.60 17.01 7.30
CA PHE A 64 -7.00 16.59 8.66
C PHE A 64 -5.81 16.62 9.62
N ASP A 65 -4.63 16.19 9.17
CA ASP A 65 -3.36 16.34 9.89
C ASP A 65 -3.15 17.80 10.32
N ALA A 66 -3.25 18.74 9.37
CA ALA A 66 -3.13 20.16 9.66
C ALA A 66 -4.17 20.67 10.68
N ALA A 67 -5.44 20.27 10.54
CA ALA A 67 -6.50 20.66 11.47
C ALA A 67 -6.28 20.11 12.88
N LEU A 68 -5.81 18.87 13.00
CA LEU A 68 -5.51 18.24 14.29
C LEU A 68 -4.30 18.87 14.96
N VAL A 69 -3.25 19.18 14.20
CA VAL A 69 -2.07 19.89 14.71
C VAL A 69 -2.44 21.32 15.15
N GLU A 70 -3.28 22.03 14.40
CA GLU A 70 -3.78 23.37 14.79
C GLU A 70 -4.60 23.31 16.09
N ALA A 71 -5.34 22.22 16.31
CA ALA A 71 -6.05 21.95 17.56
C ALA A 71 -5.13 21.51 18.73
N GLY A 72 -3.81 21.55 18.55
CA GLY A 72 -2.83 21.13 19.57
C GLY A 72 -2.58 19.62 19.61
N GLY A 73 -3.08 18.87 18.63
CA GLY A 73 -2.89 17.44 18.50
C GLY A 73 -1.45 17.04 18.22
N THR A 74 -1.03 15.90 18.77
CA THR A 74 0.25 15.26 18.48
C THR A 74 -0.01 13.94 17.78
N GLU A 75 0.62 13.70 16.63
CA GLU A 75 0.56 12.41 15.94
C GLU A 75 1.18 11.34 16.85
N LEU A 76 0.38 10.32 17.19
CA LEU A 76 0.85 9.13 17.90
C LEU A 76 1.53 8.19 16.91
N CYS A 77 0.84 7.90 15.80
CA CYS A 77 1.39 7.15 14.69
C CYS A 77 0.50 7.23 13.44
N SER A 78 1.06 6.85 12.30
CA SER A 78 0.34 6.72 11.03
C SER A 78 0.80 5.48 10.26
N ASN A 79 -0.06 5.01 9.36
CA ASN A 79 0.22 3.90 8.46
C ASN A 79 -0.60 4.06 7.17
N GLY A 80 -0.15 3.44 6.09
CA GLY A 80 -0.88 3.45 4.84
C GLY A 80 -0.27 2.53 3.80
N ASP A 81 -1.09 2.17 2.83
CA ASP A 81 -0.68 1.43 1.66
C ASP A 81 -1.11 2.21 0.42
N ALA A 82 -0.19 2.38 -0.52
CA ALA A 82 -0.47 3.05 -1.77
C ALA A 82 -1.39 2.24 -2.70
N GLY A 83 -1.74 0.99 -2.38
CA GLY A 83 -2.71 0.16 -3.11
C GLY A 83 -2.17 -0.33 -4.46
N TYR A 84 -0.88 -0.63 -4.53
CA TYR A 84 -0.22 -1.17 -5.73
C TYR A 84 0.19 -2.65 -5.54
N GLY A 85 -0.20 -3.27 -4.42
CA GLY A 85 0.03 -4.69 -4.14
C GLY A 85 -0.85 -5.59 -4.98
N TRP A 86 -0.46 -6.84 -5.13
CA TRP A 86 -1.28 -7.87 -5.79
C TRP A 86 -2.43 -8.36 -4.90
N ASP A 87 -2.26 -8.20 -3.59
CA ASP A 87 -3.18 -8.52 -2.51
C ASP A 87 -3.98 -7.29 -2.02
N ASN A 88 -3.47 -6.08 -2.27
CA ASN A 88 -4.16 -4.83 -1.94
C ASN A 88 -4.11 -3.82 -3.10
N ALA A 89 -5.27 -3.62 -3.74
CA ALA A 89 -5.47 -2.64 -4.81
C ALA A 89 -6.18 -1.36 -4.37
N VAL A 90 -6.47 -1.23 -3.07
CA VAL A 90 -7.19 -0.12 -2.46
C VAL A 90 -6.17 0.75 -1.74
N PRO A 91 -5.86 1.96 -2.23
CA PRO A 91 -5.00 2.87 -1.51
C PRO A 91 -5.69 3.32 -0.22
N TRP A 92 -5.00 3.26 0.91
CA TRP A 92 -5.52 3.69 2.20
C TRP A 92 -4.45 4.34 3.05
N SER A 93 -4.89 5.17 4.00
CA SER A 93 -4.04 5.83 4.99
C SER A 93 -4.83 6.04 6.27
N THR A 94 -4.23 5.72 7.41
CA THR A 94 -4.80 5.91 8.74
C THR A 94 -3.78 6.61 9.63
N ALA A 95 -4.25 7.55 10.43
CA ALA A 95 -3.42 8.25 11.40
C ALA A 95 -4.16 8.42 12.73
N TYR A 96 -3.41 8.30 13.82
CA TYR A 96 -3.88 8.45 15.19
C TYR A 96 -3.23 9.66 15.83
N TYR A 97 -4.02 10.53 16.44
CA TYR A 97 -3.56 11.73 17.11
C TYR A 97 -4.07 11.77 18.55
N LEU A 98 -3.22 12.20 19.48
CA LEU A 98 -3.64 12.61 20.81
C LEU A 98 -3.95 14.11 20.77
N VAL A 99 -5.21 14.48 21.01
CA VAL A 99 -5.69 15.86 20.96
C VAL A 99 -6.09 16.31 22.37
N PRO A 100 -5.38 17.28 22.98
CA PRO A 100 -5.75 17.83 24.27
C PRO A 100 -6.99 18.72 24.15
N GLU A 101 -7.75 18.88 25.24
CA GLU A 101 -8.91 19.81 25.31
C GLU A 101 -9.89 19.69 24.13
N SER A 102 -10.13 18.46 23.68
CA SER A 102 -10.67 18.13 22.36
C SER A 102 -12.17 18.40 22.18
N VAL A 103 -12.79 19.24 23.00
CA VAL A 103 -14.25 19.49 22.99
C VAL A 103 -14.73 19.98 21.61
N ALA A 104 -13.94 20.80 20.91
CA ALA A 104 -14.29 21.36 19.60
C ALA A 104 -13.84 20.50 18.40
N VAL A 105 -13.06 19.42 18.62
CA VAL A 105 -12.38 18.71 17.53
C VAL A 105 -13.35 18.08 16.53
N SER A 106 -14.53 17.64 16.98
CA SER A 106 -15.56 17.05 16.11
C SER A 106 -16.08 18.05 15.08
N ASP A 107 -16.37 19.29 15.50
CA ASP A 107 -16.88 20.34 14.61
C ASP A 107 -15.83 20.79 13.60
N ASP A 108 -14.56 20.89 14.03
CA ASP A 108 -13.46 21.26 13.15
C ASP A 108 -13.20 20.17 12.10
N LEU A 109 -13.16 18.90 12.50
CA LEU A 109 -12.99 17.77 11.57
C LEU A 109 -14.15 17.62 10.58
N ARG A 110 -15.38 17.89 11.01
CA ARG A 110 -16.55 17.93 10.11
C ARG A 110 -16.44 19.06 9.08
N ARG A 111 -15.95 20.24 9.51
CA ARG A 111 -15.70 21.37 8.62
C ARG A 111 -14.60 21.04 7.62
N THR A 112 -13.48 20.51 8.08
CA THR A 112 -12.38 20.02 7.22
C THR A 112 -12.88 18.99 6.22
N ALA A 113 -13.71 18.03 6.66
CA ALA A 113 -14.30 17.04 5.76
C ALA A 113 -15.17 17.69 4.68
N ALA A 114 -16.03 18.64 5.06
CA ALA A 114 -16.87 19.38 4.12
C ALA A 114 -16.04 20.21 3.12
N ASP A 115 -14.98 20.88 3.57
CA ASP A 115 -14.07 21.66 2.73
C ASP A 115 -13.32 20.77 1.72
N GLN A 116 -13.09 19.50 2.06
CA GLN A 116 -12.52 18.50 1.16
C GLN A 116 -13.57 17.80 0.27
N GLY A 117 -14.85 18.20 0.36
CA GLY A 117 -15.94 17.66 -0.44
C GLY A 117 -16.56 16.36 0.09
N TYR A 118 -16.22 15.94 1.30
CA TYR A 118 -16.84 14.78 1.93
C TYR A 118 -18.19 15.16 2.55
N THR A 119 -19.21 14.36 2.29
CA THR A 119 -20.48 14.41 3.03
C THR A 119 -20.42 13.37 4.12
N VAL A 120 -20.19 13.80 5.36
CA VAL A 120 -20.05 12.88 6.51
C VAL A 120 -21.38 12.65 7.21
N THR A 121 -21.65 11.40 7.55
CA THR A 121 -22.81 10.99 8.36
C THR A 121 -22.34 10.28 9.63
N PRO A 122 -23.11 10.34 10.74
CA PRO A 122 -22.80 9.54 11.92
C PRO A 122 -22.68 8.05 11.60
N MET A 123 -21.72 7.37 12.22
CA MET A 123 -21.46 5.95 12.08
C MET A 123 -21.40 5.28 13.45
N GLY A 124 -21.71 3.98 13.49
CA GLY A 124 -21.48 3.16 14.67
C GLY A 124 -20.01 2.74 14.81
N PRO A 125 -19.67 1.99 15.87
CA PRO A 125 -18.37 1.31 15.95
C PRO A 125 -18.21 0.34 14.78
N GLU A 126 -17.00 0.23 14.24
CA GLU A 126 -16.68 -0.75 13.20
C GLU A 126 -16.56 -2.16 13.77
N ASP A 127 -15.86 -2.27 14.91
CA ASP A 127 -15.69 -3.51 15.64
C ASP A 127 -16.58 -3.50 16.89
N PRO A 128 -17.59 -4.38 16.99
CA PRO A 128 -18.43 -4.47 18.18
C PRO A 128 -17.68 -4.97 19.43
N GLU A 129 -16.52 -5.59 19.27
CA GLU A 129 -15.66 -6.06 20.37
C GLU A 129 -14.59 -5.03 20.76
N GLY A 130 -14.36 -4.02 19.90
CA GLY A 130 -13.38 -2.95 20.12
C GLY A 130 -13.89 -1.82 21.03
N PRO A 131 -13.00 -0.87 21.39
CA PRO A 131 -13.43 0.32 22.12
C PRO A 131 -14.41 1.13 21.28
N ALA A 132 -15.58 1.43 21.84
CA ALA A 132 -16.56 2.25 21.16
C ALA A 132 -16.09 3.72 21.14
N PRO A 133 -15.99 4.36 19.96
CA PRO A 133 -15.69 5.78 19.91
C PRO A 133 -16.84 6.58 20.51
N ALA A 134 -16.51 7.70 21.18
CA ALA A 134 -17.50 8.64 21.68
C ALA A 134 -18.29 9.27 20.52
N GLU A 135 -17.60 9.53 19.41
CA GLU A 135 -18.18 9.99 18.15
C GLU A 135 -17.50 9.30 16.98
N SER A 136 -18.28 8.88 15.98
CA SER A 136 -17.76 8.37 14.71
C SER A 136 -18.59 8.91 13.56
N PHE A 137 -17.90 9.26 12.47
CA PHE A 137 -18.52 9.73 11.24
C PHE A 137 -17.69 9.33 10.03
N GLY A 138 -18.35 9.19 8.89
CA GLY A 138 -17.67 8.85 7.64
C GLY A 138 -18.47 9.18 6.39
N SER A 139 -17.85 8.99 5.24
CA SER A 139 -18.37 9.35 3.92
C SER A 139 -18.20 8.19 2.95
N GLY A 140 -19.23 7.34 2.86
CA GLY A 140 -19.18 6.12 2.04
C GLY A 140 -17.95 5.27 2.39
N GLU A 141 -17.25 4.80 1.36
CA GLU A 141 -15.98 4.05 1.48
C GLU A 141 -14.74 4.96 1.49
N GLY A 142 -14.90 6.29 1.60
CA GLY A 142 -13.82 7.25 1.31
C GLY A 142 -13.13 7.86 2.53
N LEU A 143 -13.85 8.08 3.62
CA LEU A 143 -13.36 8.75 4.83
C LEU A 143 -14.05 8.17 6.05
N ARG A 144 -13.27 7.95 7.11
CA ARG A 144 -13.74 7.63 8.45
C ARG A 144 -12.98 8.47 9.47
N ILE A 145 -13.69 8.96 10.48
CA ILE A 145 -13.15 9.68 11.61
C ILE A 145 -13.79 9.13 12.87
N SER A 146 -12.96 8.65 13.80
CA SER A 146 -13.37 8.12 15.10
C SER A 146 -12.70 8.92 16.21
N ILE A 147 -13.48 9.37 17.19
CA ILE A 147 -13.00 10.16 18.33
C ILE A 147 -13.25 9.35 19.59
N TYR A 148 -12.17 8.91 20.24
CA TYR A 148 -12.19 8.11 21.45
C TYR A 148 -11.90 8.98 22.67
N ARG A 149 -12.72 8.84 23.71
CA ARG A 149 -12.59 9.57 24.99
C ARG A 149 -12.80 8.59 26.14
N ASN A 150 -12.01 8.69 27.21
CA ASN A 150 -12.09 7.78 28.36
C ASN A 150 -12.04 6.31 27.94
N ALA A 151 -11.06 5.95 27.12
CA ALA A 151 -10.94 4.64 26.47
C ALA A 151 -9.49 4.21 26.33
N ASP A 152 -9.28 2.90 26.25
CA ASP A 152 -8.02 2.27 25.85
C ASP A 152 -8.11 1.96 24.34
N VAL A 153 -7.31 2.65 23.53
CA VAL A 153 -7.40 2.56 22.06
C VAL A 153 -6.19 1.78 21.53
N PRO A 154 -6.38 0.60 20.91
CA PRO A 154 -5.30 -0.11 20.26
C PRO A 154 -4.86 0.65 18.99
N LEU A 155 -3.55 0.89 18.84
CA LEU A 155 -2.99 1.60 17.69
C LEU A 155 -2.47 0.58 16.65
N TYR A 156 -3.05 0.59 15.44
CA TYR A 156 -2.72 -0.37 14.37
C TYR A 156 -1.84 0.24 13.28
N CYS A 157 -0.67 0.73 13.67
CA CYS A 157 0.30 1.38 12.79
C CYS A 157 1.54 0.52 12.50
N SER A 158 2.37 0.90 11.54
CA SER A 158 3.40 0.03 10.91
C SER A 158 4.56 -0.39 11.82
N ASP A 159 4.68 0.16 13.03
CA ASP A 159 5.65 -0.32 14.00
C ASP A 159 5.17 -1.66 14.60
N VAL A 160 5.70 -2.74 14.02
CA VAL A 160 5.38 -4.13 14.42
C VAL A 160 5.66 -4.37 15.90
N ALA A 161 6.55 -3.60 16.55
CA ALA A 161 6.86 -3.76 17.96
C ALA A 161 5.71 -3.34 18.89
N HIS A 162 4.84 -2.43 18.45
CA HIS A 162 3.77 -1.82 19.23
C HIS A 162 2.39 -1.97 18.59
N TYR A 163 2.28 -2.88 17.63
CA TYR A 163 1.03 -3.11 16.91
C TYR A 163 -0.08 -3.61 17.84
N GLY A 164 -1.13 -2.80 18.00
CA GLY A 164 -2.26 -3.11 18.86
C GLY A 164 -2.04 -2.81 20.35
N ASP A 165 -0.89 -2.24 20.73
CA ASP A 165 -0.69 -1.78 22.12
C ASP A 165 -1.72 -0.69 22.43
N PRO A 166 -2.48 -0.82 23.55
CA PRO A 166 -3.49 0.15 23.90
C PRO A 166 -2.85 1.45 24.39
N HIS A 167 -3.34 2.58 23.87
CA HIS A 167 -3.06 3.90 24.39
C HIS A 167 -4.26 4.41 25.18
N HIS A 168 -4.05 4.68 26.47
CA HIS A 168 -5.10 5.19 27.35
C HIS A 168 -5.31 6.69 27.12
N VAL A 169 -6.57 7.11 27.05
CA VAL A 169 -6.94 8.54 27.05
C VAL A 169 -8.09 8.81 28.01
N GLU A 170 -7.97 9.86 28.82
CA GLU A 170 -8.96 10.23 29.84
C GLU A 170 -9.15 11.76 29.94
N GLY A 171 -10.21 12.17 30.65
CA GLY A 171 -10.49 13.58 30.91
C GLY A 171 -11.02 14.32 29.69
N ASN A 172 -10.41 15.45 29.36
CA ASN A 172 -10.81 16.29 28.21
C ASN A 172 -10.02 15.95 26.93
N ASP A 173 -9.08 15.01 27.00
CA ASP A 173 -8.27 14.61 25.88
C ASP A 173 -9.02 13.58 25.03
N ALA A 174 -8.61 13.45 23.77
CA ALA A 174 -9.15 12.41 22.89
C ALA A 174 -8.04 11.81 22.03
N ILE A 175 -8.20 10.53 21.71
CA ILE A 175 -7.50 9.93 20.58
C ILE A 175 -8.41 10.07 19.37
N VAL A 176 -7.90 10.70 18.32
CA VAL A 176 -8.60 10.84 17.05
C VAL A 176 -7.94 9.93 16.03
N GLU A 177 -8.73 9.01 15.49
CA GLU A 177 -8.36 8.19 14.33
C GLU A 177 -8.99 8.81 13.09
N VAL A 178 -8.17 9.13 12.10
CA VAL A 178 -8.61 9.53 10.77
C VAL A 178 -8.15 8.47 9.78
N SER A 179 -9.07 7.94 9.00
CA SER A 179 -8.79 6.94 7.97
C SER A 179 -9.39 7.37 6.64
N VAL A 180 -8.58 7.32 5.58
CA VAL A 180 -8.97 7.61 4.20
C VAL A 180 -8.68 6.39 3.36
N SER A 181 -9.67 5.97 2.57
CA SER A 181 -9.53 4.94 1.55
C SER A 181 -9.99 5.48 0.20
N LEU A 182 -9.31 5.07 -0.87
CA LEU A 182 -9.65 5.45 -2.23
C LEU A 182 -10.23 4.25 -2.98
N PRO A 183 -11.07 4.46 -4.01
CA PRO A 183 -11.57 3.36 -4.81
C PRO A 183 -10.46 2.43 -5.32
N SER A 184 -10.79 1.15 -5.46
CA SER A 184 -9.90 0.15 -6.05
C SER A 184 -9.38 0.62 -7.40
N ARG A 185 -8.10 0.35 -7.67
CA ARG A 185 -7.51 0.60 -8.99
C ARG A 185 -7.81 -0.49 -10.01
N LEU A 186 -8.31 -1.64 -9.55
CA LEU A 186 -8.71 -2.73 -10.44
C LEU A 186 -10.12 -2.46 -10.97
N PRO A 187 -10.40 -2.78 -12.25
CA PRO A 187 -11.75 -2.73 -12.77
C PRO A 187 -12.64 -3.77 -12.05
N ASP A 188 -13.89 -3.38 -11.78
CA ASP A 188 -14.94 -4.26 -11.25
C ASP A 188 -15.29 -5.43 -12.20
#